data_AF-A0A074YUA3-F1
#
_entry.id   AF-A0A074YUA3-F1
#
_cell.length_a   1.000
_cell.length_b   1.000
_cell.length_c   1.000
_cell.angle_alpha   90.00
_cell.angle_beta   90.00
_cell.angle_gamma   90.00
#
_symmetry.space_group_name_H-M   'P 1'
#
loop_
_entity.id
_entity.type
_entity.pdbx_description
1 polymer ?
#
loop_
_entity_poly.entity_id
_entity_poly.type
_entity_poly.pdbx_seq_one_letter_code
_entity_poly.pdbx_strand_id
1 'polypeptide(L)'
;VRLFLLHFHYRLYPLKQDVLVRKAGGLFLSSNGVKIEIPPGASSGRRERLLCAPVPSTARGVLGPWLGPDLRMASDIQLFYAPHSFRQPVALFIPFSYAAARELTYQMEEEPTLIERQRFKIEYVSKEAIDGDT
;
A
#
# COMPACT_ATOMS: atom_id res chain seq x y z
N VAL A 1 24.45 -3.86 0.27
CA VAL A 1 23.23 -3.03 0.25
C VAL A 1 23.47 -1.86 -0.70
N ARG A 2 22.91 -1.88 -1.91
CA ARG A 2 23.08 -0.78 -2.88
C ARG A 2 22.10 0.34 -2.53
N LEU A 3 22.63 1.46 -2.05
CA LEU A 3 21.86 2.67 -1.79
C LEU A 3 21.69 3.40 -3.13
N PHE A 4 20.49 3.36 -3.73
CA PHE A 4 20.17 4.21 -4.87
C PHE A 4 19.94 5.64 -4.35
N LEU A 5 20.96 6.49 -4.52
CA LEU A 5 20.87 7.91 -4.22
C LEU A 5 20.12 8.58 -5.38
N LEU A 6 18.78 8.58 -5.33
CA LEU A 6 17.96 9.28 -6.31
C LEU A 6 18.05 10.79 -6.03
N HIS A 7 18.78 11.49 -6.89
CA HIS A 7 18.86 12.95 -6.90
C HIS A 7 17.52 13.51 -7.40
N PHE A 8 16.55 13.66 -6.51
CA PHE A 8 15.24 14.24 -6.85
C PHE A 8 15.36 15.75 -7.03
N HIS A 9 15.12 16.24 -8.24
CA HIS A 9 14.93 17.66 -8.51
C HIS A 9 13.70 18.16 -7.73
N TYR A 10 13.93 18.90 -6.64
CA TYR A 10 12.93 19.51 -5.75
C TYR A 10 11.88 20.42 -6.45
N ARG A 11 12.02 20.70 -7.74
CA ARG A 11 11.11 21.60 -8.49
C ARG A 11 9.85 20.93 -9.06
N LEU A 12 9.80 19.60 -9.18
CA LEU A 12 8.68 18.89 -9.82
C LEU A 12 7.68 18.26 -8.84
N TYR A 13 7.99 18.25 -7.55
CA TYR A 13 7.13 17.68 -6.51
C TYR A 13 6.87 18.72 -5.44
N PRO A 14 5.61 19.09 -5.17
CA PRO A 14 5.28 19.81 -3.96
C PRO A 14 5.40 18.82 -2.79
N LEU A 15 6.63 18.55 -2.33
CA LEU A 15 6.91 17.99 -1.00
C LEU A 15 6.51 19.03 0.06
N LYS A 16 5.24 19.46 0.04
CA LYS A 16 4.68 20.40 1.00
C LYS A 16 4.05 19.60 2.13
N GLN A 17 4.87 19.26 3.12
CA GLN A 17 4.46 19.22 4.52
C GLN A 17 5.71 19.21 5.40
N ASP A 18 5.91 20.35 6.08
CA ASP A 18 7.07 20.69 6.90
C ASP A 18 6.70 20.39 8.36
N VAL A 19 6.44 19.11 8.69
CA VAL A 19 6.03 18.78 10.06
C VAL A 19 7.25 18.56 10.94
N LEU A 20 7.33 19.40 11.97
CA LEU A 20 8.44 19.44 12.90
C LEU A 20 8.29 18.33 13.93
N VAL A 21 9.21 17.37 13.91
CA VAL A 21 9.30 16.35 14.95
C VAL A 21 10.03 16.93 16.16
N ARG A 22 9.44 16.78 17.35
CA ARG A 22 10.03 17.21 18.63
C ARG A 22 10.46 16.00 19.45
N LYS A 23 11.24 16.23 20.51
CA LYS A 23 11.63 15.18 21.48
C LYS A 23 10.44 14.46 22.10
N ALA A 24 9.28 15.13 22.24
CA ALA A 24 8.05 14.52 22.74
C ALA A 24 7.41 13.51 21.76
N GLY A 25 7.96 13.34 20.55
CA GLY A 25 7.34 12.56 19.50
C GLY A 25 6.24 13.34 18.78
N GLY A 26 5.34 12.61 18.12
CA GLY A 26 4.20 13.20 17.45
C GLY A 26 3.47 12.23 16.51
N LEU A 27 2.25 12.61 16.17
CA LEU A 27 1.45 11.96 15.14
C LEU A 27 1.38 12.87 13.92
N PHE A 28 1.63 12.31 12.75
CA PHE A 28 1.60 13.02 11.47
C PHE A 28 0.66 12.32 10.51
N LEU A 29 -0.14 13.10 9.80
CA LEU A 29 -1.08 12.60 8.82
C LEU A 29 -0.87 13.37 7.52
N SER A 30 -0.41 12.65 6.50
CA SER A 30 -0.16 13.23 5.19
C SER A 30 -1.45 13.51 4.45
N SER A 31 -1.41 14.38 3.44
CA SER A 31 -2.56 14.61 2.55
C SER A 31 -3.03 13.37 1.79
N ASN A 32 -2.19 12.33 1.67
CA ASN A 32 -2.49 11.09 0.95
C ASN A 32 -2.93 9.96 1.90
N GLY A 33 -3.29 10.28 3.14
CA GLY A 33 -3.82 9.32 4.11
C GLY A 33 -2.76 8.45 4.80
N VAL A 34 -1.47 8.63 4.49
CA VAL A 34 -0.39 8.00 5.27
C VAL A 34 -0.34 8.60 6.67
N LYS A 35 -0.32 7.74 7.68
CA LYS A 35 -0.20 8.11 9.09
C LYS A 35 1.16 7.68 9.64
N ILE A 36 1.82 8.55 10.39
CA ILE A 36 3.17 8.34 10.91
C ILE A 36 3.17 8.64 12.41
N GLU A 37 3.56 7.68 13.21
CA GLU A 37 3.62 7.79 14.67
C GLU A 37 5.07 7.73 15.13
N ILE A 38 5.53 8.85 15.69
CA ILE A 38 6.87 8.97 16.26
C ILE A 38 6.76 8.91 17.77
N PRO A 39 7.36 7.90 18.42
CA PRO A 39 7.26 7.75 19.86
C PRO A 39 8.04 8.85 20.61
N PRO A 40 7.67 9.16 21.87
CA PRO A 40 8.41 10.09 22.70
C PRO A 40 9.86 9.63 22.90
N GLY A 41 10.82 10.54 22.68
CA GLY A 41 12.24 10.26 22.80
C GLY A 41 12.90 9.64 21.56
N ALA A 42 12.13 9.31 20.51
CA ALA A 42 12.66 8.82 19.25
C ALA A 42 13.47 9.88 18.49
N SER A 43 13.03 11.13 18.55
CA SER A 43 13.72 12.28 17.99
C SER A 43 14.72 12.87 18.98
N SER A 44 15.86 13.34 18.46
CA SER A 44 16.89 14.01 19.25
C SER A 44 16.45 15.36 19.83
N GLY A 45 15.31 15.90 19.37
CA GLY A 45 14.79 17.21 19.76
C GLY A 45 15.33 18.36 18.91
N ARG A 46 16.32 18.13 18.04
CA ARG A 46 16.53 19.00 16.88
C ARG A 46 15.29 18.88 16.00
N ARG A 47 14.81 20.01 15.47
CA ARG A 47 13.67 20.07 14.53
C ARG A 47 13.95 19.19 13.32
N GLU A 48 13.57 17.93 13.40
CA GLU A 48 13.67 16.97 12.32
C GLU A 48 12.50 17.21 11.38
N ARG A 49 12.81 17.44 10.10
CA ARG A 49 11.80 17.62 9.05
C ARG A 49 11.54 16.26 8.43
N LEU A 50 10.32 15.76 8.62
CA LEU A 50 9.87 14.55 7.96
C LEU A 50 9.12 14.95 6.69
N LEU A 51 9.52 14.40 5.55
CA LEU A 51 8.79 14.55 4.30
C LEU A 51 8.16 13.22 3.91
N CYS A 52 6.91 13.28 3.45
CA CYS A 52 6.17 12.15 2.93
C CYS A 52 5.49 12.58 1.62
N ALA A 53 5.70 11.83 0.54
CA ALA A 53 4.97 12.06 -0.71
C ALA A 53 4.84 10.77 -1.54
N PRO A 54 3.74 10.61 -2.29
CA PRO A 54 3.56 9.52 -3.21
C PRO A 54 4.46 9.72 -4.44
N VAL A 55 4.95 8.62 -4.98
CA VAL A 55 5.62 8.60 -6.27
C VAL A 55 4.57 8.82 -7.37
N PRO A 56 4.81 9.72 -8.34
CA PRO A 56 3.84 9.96 -9.40
C PRO A 56 3.76 8.78 -10.36
N SER A 57 2.63 8.65 -11.05
CA SER A 57 2.36 7.57 -12.00
C SER A 57 3.49 7.37 -13.02
N THR A 58 4.07 8.45 -13.55
CA THR A 58 5.14 8.39 -14.56
C THR A 58 6.45 7.78 -14.05
N ALA A 59 6.74 7.87 -12.75
CA ALA A 59 7.94 7.30 -12.16
C ALA A 59 7.72 5.90 -11.56
N ARG A 60 6.46 5.49 -11.37
CA ARG A 60 6.12 4.17 -10.77
C ARG A 60 6.63 3.00 -11.60
N GLY A 61 6.63 3.10 -12.94
CA GLY A 61 7.14 2.04 -13.81
C GLY A 61 8.64 1.77 -13.67
N VAL A 62 9.41 2.77 -13.21
CA VAL A 62 10.86 2.67 -13.01
C VAL A 62 11.21 2.31 -11.56
N LEU A 63 10.44 2.81 -10.60
CA LEU A 63 10.71 2.63 -9.16
C LEU A 63 9.97 1.44 -8.55
N GLY A 64 8.94 0.92 -9.23
CA GLY A 64 8.16 -0.20 -8.76
C GLY A 64 8.98 -1.49 -8.69
N PRO A 65 8.76 -2.33 -7.68
CA PRO A 65 9.35 -3.66 -7.66
C PRO A 65 8.81 -4.47 -8.84
N TRP A 66 9.65 -5.34 -9.40
CA TRP A 66 9.16 -6.36 -10.31
C TRP A 66 8.29 -7.35 -9.51
N LEU A 67 7.04 -7.50 -9.93
CA LEU A 67 6.08 -8.41 -9.31
C LEU A 67 5.85 -9.59 -10.25
N GLY A 68 5.65 -10.77 -9.68
CA GLY A 68 5.23 -11.96 -10.42
C GLY A 68 3.83 -11.79 -11.03
N PRO A 69 3.41 -12.71 -11.91
CA PRO A 69 2.17 -12.60 -12.68
C PRO A 69 0.90 -12.44 -11.82
N ASP A 70 0.86 -13.05 -10.63
CA ASP A 70 -0.30 -13.00 -9.72
C ASP A 70 -0.11 -12.03 -8.55
N LEU A 71 0.95 -11.22 -8.59
CA LEU A 71 1.26 -10.25 -7.54
C LEU A 71 1.01 -8.84 -8.03
N ARG A 72 0.38 -8.04 -7.17
CA ARG A 72 0.14 -6.62 -7.42
C ARG A 72 0.47 -5.78 -6.20
N MET A 73 0.82 -4.53 -6.44
CA MET A 73 1.07 -3.57 -5.37
C MET A 73 -0.21 -3.37 -4.57
N ALA A 74 -0.12 -3.56 -3.25
CA ALA A 74 -1.27 -3.38 -2.37
C ALA A 74 -1.51 -1.89 -2.04
N SER A 75 -0.54 -1.01 -2.25
CA SER A 75 -0.60 0.43 -2.00
C SER A 75 0.21 1.22 -3.03
N ASP A 76 0.04 2.53 -3.03
CA ASP A 76 0.92 3.43 -3.79
C ASP A 76 2.33 3.46 -3.18
N ILE A 77 3.35 3.62 -4.04
CA ILE A 77 4.72 3.80 -3.58
C ILE A 77 4.84 5.17 -2.88
N GLN A 78 5.24 5.16 -1.61
CA GLN A 78 5.45 6.36 -0.80
C GLN A 78 6.95 6.60 -0.59
N LEU A 79 7.38 7.85 -0.74
CA LEU A 79 8.72 8.31 -0.39
C LEU A 79 8.67 8.96 0.99
N PHE A 80 9.54 8.47 1.87
CA PHE A 80 9.76 9.05 3.19
C PHE A 80 11.19 9.57 3.26
N TYR A 81 11.34 10.80 3.68
CA TYR A 81 12.66 11.39 3.91
C TYR A 81 12.74 11.93 5.34
N ALA A 82 13.76 11.48 6.06
CA ALA A 82 14.16 11.99 7.35
C ALA A 82 15.67 12.29 7.29
N PRO A 83 16.11 13.54 7.58
CA PRO A 83 17.51 13.92 7.51
C PRO A 83 18.37 13.29 8.62
N HIS A 84 17.74 12.75 9.67
CA HIS A 84 18.39 12.14 10.82
C HIS A 84 17.72 10.81 11.17
N SER A 85 18.51 9.88 11.69
CA SER A 85 18.02 8.60 12.17
C SER A 85 17.30 8.76 13.51
N PHE A 86 16.15 8.11 13.64
CA PHE A 86 15.44 8.02 14.91
C PHE A 86 16.12 7.03 15.87
N ARG A 87 16.10 7.34 17.17
CA ARG A 87 16.66 6.47 18.22
C ARG A 87 15.78 5.26 18.54
N GLN A 88 14.52 5.33 18.15
CA GLN A 88 13.52 4.30 18.32
C GLN A 88 12.79 4.07 17.00
N PRO A 89 12.23 2.86 16.78
CA PRO A 89 11.39 2.60 15.62
C PRO A 89 10.21 3.57 15.55
N VAL A 90 9.90 4.02 14.34
CA VAL A 90 8.75 4.87 14.01
C VAL A 90 7.72 4.02 13.29
N ALA A 91 6.44 4.17 13.62
CA ALA A 91 5.38 3.41 12.98
C ALA A 91 4.84 4.18 11.76
N LEU A 92 4.73 3.49 10.62
CA LEU A 92 4.20 4.01 9.37
C LEU A 92 2.98 3.20 8.98
N PHE A 93 1.86 3.86 8.78
CA PHE A 93 0.62 3.29 8.31
C PHE A 93 0.36 3.80 6.90
N ILE A 94 0.49 2.92 5.92
CA ILE A 94 0.27 3.23 4.51
C ILE A 94 -1.10 2.68 4.11
N PRO A 95 -2.01 3.51 3.59
CA PRO A 95 -3.32 3.04 3.17
C PRO A 95 -3.19 2.08 1.98
N PHE A 96 -4.01 1.02 2.00
CA PHE A 96 -4.17 0.15 0.84
C PHE A 96 -4.80 0.93 -0.32
N SER A 97 -4.45 0.53 -1.53
CA SER A 97 -5.20 0.92 -2.72
C SER A 97 -6.61 0.36 -2.63
N TYR A 98 -7.58 1.03 -3.26
CA TYR A 98 -8.97 0.58 -3.26
C TYR A 98 -9.13 -0.87 -3.76
N ALA A 99 -8.41 -1.23 -4.82
CA ALA A 99 -8.43 -2.58 -5.36
C ALA A 99 -7.92 -3.62 -4.35
N ALA A 100 -6.80 -3.35 -3.69
CA ALA A 100 -6.23 -4.25 -2.69
C ALA A 100 -7.11 -4.36 -1.45
N ALA A 101 -7.70 -3.24 -1.01
CA ALA A 101 -8.66 -3.25 0.09
C ALA A 101 -9.87 -4.14 -0.24
N ARG A 102 -10.38 -4.10 -1.49
CA ARG A 102 -11.47 -4.98 -1.95
C ARG A 102 -11.10 -6.45 -1.93
N GLU A 103 -9.90 -6.82 -2.36
CA GLU A 103 -9.45 -8.22 -2.31
C GLU A 103 -9.29 -8.71 -0.87
N LEU A 104 -8.82 -7.87 0.04
CA LEU A 104 -8.67 -8.24 1.45
C LEU A 104 -10.02 -8.33 2.18
N THR A 105 -11.03 -7.60 1.72
CA THR A 105 -12.39 -7.62 2.31
C THR A 105 -13.30 -8.67 1.69
N TYR A 106 -13.01 -9.13 0.47
CA TYR A 106 -13.56 -10.38 -0.04
C TYR A 106 -12.93 -11.52 0.75
N GLN A 107 -13.53 -11.86 1.89
CA GLN A 107 -13.33 -13.18 2.45
C GLN A 107 -13.68 -14.18 1.36
N MET A 108 -12.82 -15.20 1.24
CA MET A 108 -13.03 -16.40 0.43
C MET A 108 -14.52 -16.73 0.34
N GLU A 109 -15.18 -16.37 -0.76
CA GLU A 109 -16.15 -17.31 -1.30
C GLU A 109 -15.29 -18.55 -1.52
N GLU A 110 -15.45 -19.56 -0.65
CA GLU A 110 -14.80 -20.84 -0.80
C GLU A 110 -14.89 -21.18 -2.28
N GLU A 111 -13.74 -21.33 -2.96
CA GLU A 111 -13.74 -21.95 -4.28
C GLU A 111 -14.59 -23.21 -4.10
N PRO A 112 -15.74 -23.35 -4.79
CA PRO A 112 -16.60 -24.49 -4.58
C PRO A 112 -15.70 -25.71 -4.77
N THR A 113 -15.70 -26.58 -3.77
CA THR A 113 -14.89 -27.79 -3.80
C THR A 113 -15.11 -28.49 -5.15
N LEU A 114 -14.13 -29.24 -5.67
CA LEU A 114 -14.29 -29.95 -6.96
C LEU A 114 -15.62 -30.74 -7.05
N ILE A 115 -16.14 -31.18 -5.89
CA ILE A 115 -17.43 -31.86 -5.72
C ILE A 115 -18.61 -30.91 -5.97
N GLU A 116 -18.58 -29.69 -5.47
CA GLU A 116 -19.61 -28.66 -5.72
C GLU A 116 -19.56 -28.19 -7.17
N ARG A 117 -18.37 -28.00 -7.75
CA ARG A 117 -18.22 -27.70 -9.20
C ARG A 117 -18.82 -28.81 -10.08
N GLN A 118 -18.66 -30.07 -9.69
CA GLN A 118 -19.28 -31.20 -10.38
C GLN A 118 -20.79 -31.24 -10.18
N ARG A 119 -21.30 -30.96 -8.97
CA ARG A 119 -22.76 -30.86 -8.71
C ARG A 119 -23.41 -29.75 -9.52
N PHE A 120 -22.84 -28.55 -9.53
CA PHE A 120 -23.35 -27.43 -10.33
C PHE A 120 -23.33 -27.76 -11.83
N LYS A 121 -22.28 -28.44 -12.33
CA LYS A 121 -22.21 -28.89 -13.72
C LYS A 121 -23.26 -29.96 -14.04
N ILE A 122 -23.52 -30.89 -13.12
CA ILE A 122 -24.55 -31.93 -13.27
C ILE A 122 -25.95 -31.30 -13.23
N GLU A 123 -26.24 -30.40 -12.29
CA GLU A 123 -27.53 -29.70 -12.21
C GLU A 123 -27.82 -28.84 -13.44
N TYR A 124 -26.78 -28.21 -14.03
CA TYR A 124 -26.92 -27.42 -15.24
C TYR A 124 -27.29 -28.31 -16.45
N VAL A 125 -26.56 -29.42 -16.64
CA VAL A 125 -26.85 -30.41 -17.69
C VAL A 125 -28.22 -31.07 -17.50
N SER A 126 -28.62 -31.32 -16.24
CA SER A 126 -29.93 -31.88 -15.92
C SER A 126 -31.07 -30.93 -16.30
N LYS A 127 -30.90 -29.61 -16.10
CA LYS A 127 -31.92 -28.62 -16.47
C LYS A 127 -32.04 -28.44 -17.98
N GLU A 128 -30.92 -28.42 -18.71
CA GLU A 128 -30.93 -28.37 -20.17
C GLU A 128 -31.57 -29.63 -20.80
N ALA A 129 -31.39 -30.80 -20.19
CA ALA A 129 -32.01 -32.04 -20.66
C ALA A 129 -33.53 -32.12 -20.42
N ILE A 130 -34.09 -31.29 -19.52
CA ILE A 130 -35.53 -31.25 -19.22
C ILE A 130 -36.27 -30.23 -20.09
N ASP A 131 -35.58 -29.16 -20.52
CA ASP A 131 -36.17 -28.06 -21.30
C ASP A 131 -36.09 -28.28 -22.83
N GLY A 132 -35.43 -29.37 -23.27
CA GLY A 132 -35.24 -29.71 -24.68
C GLY A 132 -36.24 -30.72 -25.28
N ASP A 133 -37.25 -31.15 -24.52
CA ASP A 133 -38.17 -32.23 -24.92
C ASP A 133 -39.66 -31.81 -24.90
N THR A 134 -39.94 -30.57 -25.35
CA THR A 134 -41.30 -30.08 -25.68
C THR A 134 -41.36 -29.45 -27.07
#